data_AF-A0A2N7X063-F1
#
_entry.id   AF-A0A2N7X063-F1
#
_cell.length_a   1.000
_cell.length_b   1.000
_cell.length_c   1.000
_cell.angle_alpha   90.00
_cell.angle_beta   90.00
_cell.angle_gamma   90.00
#
_symmetry.space_group_name_H-M   'P 1'
#
loop_
_entity.id
_entity.type
_entity.pdbx_description
1 polymer ?
#
loop_
_entity_poly.entity_id
_entity_poly.type
_entity_poly.pdbx_seq_one_letter_code
_entity_poly.pdbx_strand_id
1 'polypeptide(L)'
;MKTRLARVATPHPSPKLSTFPDADALAALRAWYAGLSSRAAVERYLSDARPPGASARGLIGTIRRQLIAFARERRRPDLAALLAHPADERRKHAEAVGHAIEVVRALPLPVPQITDDVDLWLSPRVTRVLRARGIATLAELTVRVDDYTAVQAWLALHEAPATQRAYRKEAERLILWAIVERGRALSSLTTEDAIAYRAFLRHPTPRERWIGPPRPRTVPDWRPFAGNLSARSTAYALSVLGALFRWLIEQRYVLANPFAGIKVHGRTRVAPLDTARGFTEGEWLLVRTLADGLEWSNGWSASAAQRLRFLLDFAYATGLRASELVGATLGDVSFDERGDHWLHVVGKGHRPGKVALPPLARTALDRYLVERRLPFTPRRWEPRTPLLASLDEDRATGITGARLWHIMRRFFRRAADVIGADYPVAAEKLRRASPHWMRHTHATHALARGAELTSVRDNLRHASIATTSMYLHSDDIQRARQMAGAFTARK
;
A
#
# COMPACT_ATOMS: atom_id res chain seq x y z
N MET A 1 43.32 -18.96 -20.19
CA MET A 1 43.26 -18.78 -18.72
C MET A 1 42.08 -19.59 -18.18
N LYS A 2 42.33 -20.56 -17.29
CA LYS A 2 41.30 -21.42 -16.69
C LYS A 2 40.57 -20.66 -15.58
N THR A 3 39.32 -20.27 -15.81
CA THR A 3 38.48 -19.63 -14.80
C THR A 3 37.93 -20.70 -13.86
N ARG A 4 38.47 -20.78 -12.64
CA ARG A 4 37.95 -21.63 -11.56
C ARG A 4 36.52 -21.20 -11.24
N LEU A 5 35.55 -22.10 -11.46
CA LEU A 5 34.22 -22.01 -10.88
C LEU A 5 34.36 -22.03 -9.35
N ALA A 6 33.88 -20.97 -8.69
CA ALA A 6 33.77 -20.90 -7.25
C ALA A 6 32.82 -22.01 -6.77
N ARG A 7 33.32 -22.92 -5.94
CA ARG A 7 32.50 -23.94 -5.27
C ARG A 7 31.43 -23.23 -4.45
N VAL A 8 30.18 -23.56 -4.72
CA VAL A 8 29.04 -23.27 -3.84
C VAL A 8 29.41 -23.83 -2.46
N ALA A 9 29.48 -22.96 -1.45
CA ALA A 9 29.68 -23.37 -0.08
C ALA A 9 28.55 -24.32 0.30
N THR A 10 28.90 -25.57 0.61
CA THR A 10 27.97 -26.53 1.21
C THR A 10 27.38 -25.89 2.48
N PRO A 11 26.08 -26.06 2.75
CA PRO A 11 25.48 -25.56 3.98
C PRO A 11 26.32 -26.08 5.15
N HIS A 12 26.79 -25.16 6.01
CA HIS A 12 27.41 -25.55 7.26
C HIS A 12 26.45 -26.50 7.99
N PRO A 13 26.90 -27.70 8.39
CA PRO A 13 26.05 -28.58 9.18
C PRO A 13 25.62 -27.80 10.43
N SER A 14 24.32 -27.75 10.68
CA SER A 14 23.76 -27.29 11.95
C SER A 14 24.58 -27.95 13.08
N PRO A 15 25.00 -27.22 14.12
CA PRO A 15 25.75 -27.82 15.21
C PRO A 15 24.92 -28.99 15.76
N LYS A 16 25.45 -30.21 15.67
CA LYS A 16 24.81 -31.38 16.27
C LYS A 16 24.62 -31.06 17.75
N LEU A 17 23.37 -30.93 18.20
CA LEU A 17 23.03 -30.77 19.61
C LEU A 17 23.73 -31.86 20.40
N SER A 18 24.45 -31.50 21.47
CA SER A 18 25.12 -32.51 22.29
C SER A 18 24.07 -33.40 22.96
N THR A 19 24.15 -34.71 22.73
CA THR A 19 23.27 -35.68 23.40
C THR A 19 23.71 -35.78 24.86
N PHE A 20 22.78 -35.57 25.80
CA PHE A 20 23.05 -35.76 27.22
C PHE A 20 23.42 -37.24 27.49
N PRO A 21 24.42 -37.54 28.35
CA PRO A 21 24.77 -38.93 28.66
C PRO A 21 23.59 -39.69 29.27
N ASP A 22 23.47 -40.98 28.93
CA ASP A 22 22.47 -41.87 29.50
C ASP A 22 22.76 -42.23 30.98
N ALA A 23 21.82 -42.92 31.61
CA ALA A 23 21.89 -43.26 33.03
C ALA A 23 23.12 -44.10 33.38
N ASP A 24 23.50 -45.04 32.50
CA ASP A 24 24.62 -45.95 32.69
C ASP A 24 25.97 -45.22 32.57
N ALA A 25 26.10 -44.30 31.62
CA ALA A 25 27.24 -43.42 31.48
C ALA A 25 27.41 -42.50 32.71
N LEU A 26 26.30 -41.96 33.25
CA LEU A 26 26.34 -41.16 34.46
C LEU A 26 26.68 -42.00 35.70
N ALA A 27 26.18 -43.24 35.80
CA ALA A 27 26.53 -44.16 36.87
C ALA A 27 28.01 -44.53 36.86
N ALA A 28 28.57 -44.82 35.69
CA ALA A 28 30.01 -45.06 35.50
C ALA A 28 30.84 -43.84 35.92
N LEU A 29 30.42 -42.63 35.52
CA LEU A 29 31.12 -41.40 35.88
C LEU A 29 31.07 -41.13 37.40
N ARG A 30 29.91 -41.32 38.04
CA ARG A 30 29.74 -41.17 39.49
C ARG A 30 30.58 -42.17 40.28
N ALA A 31 30.63 -43.43 39.84
CA ALA A 31 31.46 -44.45 40.46
C ALA A 31 32.96 -44.10 40.35
N TRP A 32 33.38 -43.54 39.21
CA TRP A 32 34.74 -43.03 39.03
C TRP A 32 35.05 -41.85 39.98
N TYR A 33 34.10 -40.95 40.22
CA TYR A 33 34.24 -39.88 41.22
C TYR A 33 34.28 -40.41 42.66
N ALA A 34 33.51 -41.45 42.97
CA ALA A 34 33.48 -42.13 44.26
C ALA A 34 34.76 -42.93 44.57
N GLY A 35 35.70 -43.03 43.62
CA GLY A 35 37.03 -43.56 43.85
C GLY A 35 37.37 -44.85 43.11
N LEU A 36 36.43 -45.43 42.34
CA LEU A 36 36.74 -46.59 41.50
C LEU A 36 37.76 -46.22 40.41
N SER A 37 38.52 -47.21 39.95
CA SER A 37 39.37 -47.05 38.76
C SER A 37 38.49 -46.91 37.51
N SER A 38 38.97 -46.22 36.46
CA SER A 38 38.19 -46.09 35.21
C SER A 38 37.81 -47.45 34.63
N ARG A 39 38.67 -48.47 34.77
CA ARG A 39 38.40 -49.84 34.32
C ARG A 39 37.23 -50.46 35.08
N ALA A 40 37.28 -50.44 36.42
CA ALA A 40 36.23 -51.01 37.26
C ALA A 40 34.88 -50.28 37.09
N ALA A 41 34.89 -48.96 36.91
CA ALA A 41 33.67 -48.19 36.68
C ALA A 41 33.02 -48.51 35.32
N VAL A 42 33.81 -48.62 34.25
CA VAL A 42 33.30 -48.97 32.91
C VAL A 42 32.85 -50.44 32.86
N GLU A 43 33.59 -51.36 33.48
CA GLU A 43 33.24 -52.78 33.50
C GLU A 43 31.94 -53.04 34.27
N ARG A 44 31.69 -52.27 35.34
CA ARG A 44 30.49 -52.43 36.17
C ARG A 44 29.21 -51.83 35.55
N TYR A 45 29.33 -50.73 34.82
CA TYR A 45 28.16 -49.94 34.39
C TYR A 45 28.05 -49.79 32.87
N LEU A 46 29.08 -50.12 32.09
CA LEU A 46 29.13 -49.96 30.63
C LEU A 46 29.66 -51.22 29.94
N SER A 47 29.48 -52.40 30.54
CA SER A 47 29.96 -53.69 30.00
C SER A 47 29.44 -53.93 28.59
N ASP A 48 28.16 -53.65 28.36
CA ASP A 48 27.43 -54.00 27.15
C ASP A 48 27.49 -52.88 26.09
N ALA A 49 27.83 -51.66 26.51
CA ALA A 49 27.89 -50.46 25.68
C ALA A 49 29.32 -50.08 25.23
N ARG A 50 30.33 -50.91 25.53
CA ARG A 50 31.73 -50.61 25.25
C ARG A 50 32.08 -50.85 23.76
N PRO A 51 32.47 -49.82 23.00
CA PRO A 51 32.91 -50.01 21.62
C PRO A 51 34.22 -50.83 21.56
N PRO A 52 34.38 -51.72 20.55
CA PRO A 52 35.62 -52.47 20.35
C PRO A 52 36.83 -51.52 20.24
N GLY A 53 37.86 -51.74 21.05
CA GLY A 53 39.07 -50.90 21.08
C GLY A 53 38.99 -49.63 21.92
N ALA A 54 37.84 -49.29 22.53
CA ALA A 54 37.74 -48.11 23.40
C ALA A 54 38.43 -48.34 24.77
N SER A 55 39.29 -47.40 25.18
CA SER A 55 39.91 -47.43 26.50
C SER A 55 38.93 -46.95 27.59
N ALA A 56 38.93 -47.60 28.75
CA ALA A 56 38.04 -47.24 29.85
C ALA A 56 38.24 -45.80 30.34
N ARG A 57 39.50 -45.31 30.33
CA ARG A 57 39.82 -43.90 30.61
C ARG A 57 39.26 -42.97 29.53
N GLY A 58 39.34 -43.36 28.26
CA GLY A 58 38.81 -42.61 27.12
C GLY A 58 37.29 -42.47 27.16
N LEU A 59 36.57 -43.51 27.61
CA LEU A 59 35.12 -43.48 27.79
C LEU A 59 34.71 -42.49 28.89
N ILE A 60 35.31 -42.58 30.09
CA ILE A 60 35.06 -41.61 31.17
C ILE A 60 35.39 -40.18 30.71
N GLY A 61 36.49 -39.99 29.99
CA GLY A 61 36.85 -38.69 29.42
C GLY A 61 35.83 -38.18 28.39
N THR A 62 35.21 -39.06 27.62
CA THR A 62 34.18 -38.71 26.64
C THR A 62 32.89 -38.26 27.32
N ILE A 63 32.45 -38.98 28.35
CA ILE A 63 31.26 -38.62 29.15
C ILE A 63 31.47 -37.25 29.80
N ARG A 64 32.66 -36.99 30.37
CA ARG A 64 33.00 -35.66 30.93
C ARG A 64 32.94 -34.57 29.87
N ARG A 65 33.51 -34.80 28.68
CA ARG A 65 33.45 -33.82 27.57
C ARG A 65 32.02 -33.56 27.09
N GLN A 66 31.17 -34.58 27.06
CA GLN A 66 29.74 -34.42 26.73
C GLN A 66 29.04 -33.52 27.76
N LEU A 67 29.26 -33.74 29.06
CA LEU A 67 28.69 -32.88 30.11
C LEU A 67 29.23 -31.45 30.05
N ILE A 68 30.51 -31.26 29.76
CA ILE A 68 31.11 -29.93 29.58
C ILE A 68 30.48 -29.22 28.37
N ALA A 69 30.30 -29.92 27.25
CA ALA A 69 29.64 -29.37 26.07
C ALA A 69 28.20 -28.99 26.37
N PHE A 70 27.45 -29.85 27.07
CA PHE A 70 26.07 -29.61 27.46
C PHE A 70 25.95 -28.43 28.43
N ALA A 71 26.83 -28.32 29.42
CA ALA A 71 26.89 -27.15 30.32
C ALA A 71 27.17 -25.84 29.56
N ARG A 72 28.03 -25.88 28.53
CA ARG A 72 28.31 -24.72 27.66
C ARG A 72 27.11 -24.36 26.78
N GLU A 73 26.44 -25.34 26.19
CA GLU A 73 25.19 -25.13 25.42
C GLU A 73 24.09 -24.49 26.29
N ARG A 74 24.11 -24.76 27.59
CA ARG A 74 23.19 -24.19 28.59
C ARG A 74 23.70 -22.89 29.23
N ARG A 75 24.78 -22.31 28.69
CA ARG A 75 25.41 -21.06 29.16
C ARG A 75 25.79 -21.08 30.65
N ARG A 76 26.28 -22.21 31.15
CA ARG A 76 26.85 -22.35 32.51
C ARG A 76 28.35 -22.60 32.45
N PRO A 77 29.17 -21.55 32.18
CA PRO A 77 30.62 -21.69 32.09
C PRO A 77 31.25 -22.09 33.43
N ASP A 78 30.61 -21.73 34.55
CA ASP A 78 30.96 -22.14 35.91
C ASP A 78 30.87 -23.66 36.09
N LEU A 79 29.76 -24.28 35.66
CA LEU A 79 29.58 -25.74 35.74
C LEU A 79 30.49 -26.46 34.74
N ALA A 80 30.70 -25.88 33.56
CA ALA A 80 31.65 -26.41 32.58
C ALA A 80 33.09 -26.39 33.12
N ALA A 81 33.49 -25.34 33.84
CA ALA A 81 34.80 -25.24 34.48
C ALA A 81 34.97 -26.27 35.61
N LEU A 82 33.94 -26.42 36.47
CA LEU A 82 33.91 -27.45 37.51
C LEU A 82 34.08 -28.86 36.93
N LEU A 83 33.35 -29.19 35.86
CA LEU A 83 33.44 -30.49 35.19
C LEU A 83 34.79 -30.73 34.47
N ALA A 84 35.52 -29.65 34.14
CA ALA A 84 36.80 -29.67 33.45
C ALA A 84 38.02 -29.79 34.37
N HIS A 85 37.84 -29.94 35.68
CA HIS A 85 38.95 -30.04 36.64
C HIS A 85 39.95 -31.16 36.30
N PRO A 86 41.19 -31.11 36.84
CA PRO A 86 42.15 -32.21 36.72
C PRO A 86 41.62 -33.55 37.28
N ALA A 87 42.06 -34.69 36.72
CA ALA A 87 41.50 -36.00 37.07
C ALA A 87 41.95 -36.53 38.44
N ASP A 88 43.12 -36.08 38.91
CA ASP A 88 43.68 -36.29 40.24
C ASP A 88 42.87 -35.58 41.34
N GLU A 89 42.25 -34.45 41.03
CA GLU A 89 41.38 -33.73 41.97
C GLU A 89 39.95 -34.31 42.07
N ARG A 90 39.62 -35.36 41.32
CA ARG A 90 38.23 -35.87 41.19
C ARG A 90 37.53 -36.11 42.53
N ARG A 91 38.23 -36.63 43.56
CA ARG A 91 37.60 -36.92 44.85
C ARG A 91 37.19 -35.66 45.60
N LYS A 92 37.94 -34.57 45.43
CA LYS A 92 37.65 -33.25 46.04
C LYS A 92 36.38 -32.64 45.48
N HIS A 93 36.11 -32.85 44.19
CA HIS A 93 34.96 -32.27 43.48
C HIS A 93 33.77 -33.23 43.33
N ALA A 94 33.83 -34.43 43.92
CA ALA A 94 32.84 -35.49 43.67
C ALA A 94 31.40 -35.07 43.99
N GLU A 95 31.18 -34.43 45.15
CA GLU A 95 29.87 -33.95 45.57
C GLU A 95 29.39 -32.79 44.68
N ALA A 96 30.25 -31.79 44.44
CA ALA A 96 29.96 -30.63 43.61
C ALA A 96 29.64 -31.03 42.15
N VAL A 97 30.36 -32.01 41.59
CA VAL A 97 30.09 -32.56 40.26
C VAL A 97 28.79 -33.36 40.24
N GLY A 98 28.49 -34.13 41.30
CA GLY A 98 27.22 -34.83 41.44
C GLY A 98 26.03 -33.87 41.37
N HIS A 99 26.10 -32.76 42.10
CA HIS A 99 25.10 -31.69 42.05
C HIS A 99 25.06 -31.02 40.67
N ALA A 100 26.22 -30.69 40.10
CA ALA A 100 26.31 -30.05 38.79
C ALA A 100 25.66 -30.89 37.67
N ILE A 101 25.79 -32.22 37.71
CA ILE A 101 25.14 -33.10 36.73
C ILE A 101 23.61 -32.97 36.79
N GLU A 102 23.02 -32.95 37.98
CA GLU A 102 21.56 -32.79 38.14
C GLU A 102 21.09 -31.40 37.74
N VAL A 103 21.83 -30.36 38.12
CA VAL A 103 21.54 -28.98 37.70
C VAL A 103 21.60 -28.85 36.17
N VAL A 104 22.67 -29.33 35.54
CA VAL A 104 22.85 -29.27 34.08
C VAL A 104 21.77 -30.05 33.35
N ARG A 105 21.35 -31.21 33.87
CA ARG A 105 20.25 -32.03 33.34
C ARG A 105 18.92 -31.28 33.34
N ALA A 106 18.61 -30.59 34.44
CA ALA A 106 17.33 -29.92 34.65
C ALA A 106 17.23 -28.55 33.97
N LEU A 107 18.36 -27.92 33.61
CA LEU A 107 18.33 -26.62 32.93
C LEU A 107 17.58 -26.73 31.58
N PRO A 108 16.77 -25.76 31.18
CA PRO A 108 16.28 -25.68 29.81
C PRO A 108 17.37 -25.10 28.89
N LEU A 109 17.25 -25.30 27.58
CA LEU A 109 18.01 -24.49 26.63
C LEU A 109 17.66 -23.02 26.87
N PRO A 110 18.65 -22.12 26.99
CA PRO A 110 18.35 -20.71 27.16
C PRO A 110 17.57 -20.24 25.93
N VAL A 111 16.47 -19.53 26.16
CA VAL A 111 15.64 -18.92 25.12
C VAL A 111 15.98 -17.43 25.10
N PRO A 112 16.30 -16.84 23.92
CA PRO A 112 16.62 -15.42 23.82
C PRO A 112 15.48 -14.57 24.34
N GLN A 113 15.79 -13.67 25.27
CA GLN A 113 14.91 -12.59 25.69
C GLN A 113 15.27 -11.33 24.92
N ILE A 114 14.28 -10.50 24.61
CA ILE A 114 14.51 -9.25 23.85
C ILE A 114 15.46 -8.29 24.58
N THR A 115 15.54 -8.35 25.90
CA THR A 115 16.48 -7.56 26.71
C THR A 115 17.90 -8.09 26.69
N ASP A 116 18.13 -9.27 26.12
CA ASP A 116 19.45 -9.89 26.13
C ASP A 116 20.43 -9.07 25.30
N ASP A 117 21.66 -9.00 25.80
CA ASP A 117 22.78 -8.43 25.07
C ASP A 117 23.08 -9.26 23.81
N VAL A 118 23.39 -8.60 22.70
CA VAL A 118 23.72 -9.28 21.43
C VAL A 118 24.96 -10.16 21.54
N ASP A 119 25.88 -9.82 22.46
CA ASP A 119 27.07 -10.60 22.79
C ASP A 119 26.72 -12.00 23.29
N LEU A 120 25.55 -12.16 23.90
CA LEU A 120 25.09 -13.45 24.36
C LEU A 120 24.80 -14.35 23.16
N TRP A 121 24.19 -13.85 22.10
CA TRP A 121 23.60 -14.72 21.05
C TRP A 121 24.39 -14.75 19.74
N LEU A 122 25.25 -13.77 19.50
CA LEU A 122 25.94 -13.57 18.23
C LEU A 122 27.46 -13.71 18.38
N SER A 123 28.13 -14.02 17.27
CA SER A 123 29.59 -14.17 17.29
C SER A 123 30.31 -12.84 17.58
N PRO A 124 31.50 -12.86 18.21
CA PRO A 124 32.27 -11.63 18.52
C PRO A 124 32.54 -10.72 17.32
N ARG A 125 32.62 -11.27 16.11
CA ARG A 125 32.78 -10.50 14.87
C ARG A 125 31.51 -9.71 14.51
N VAL A 126 30.34 -10.35 14.63
CA VAL A 126 29.04 -9.75 14.33
C VAL A 126 28.68 -8.72 15.39
N THR A 127 28.84 -9.09 16.65
CA THR A 127 28.66 -8.23 17.83
C THR A 127 29.46 -6.93 17.75
N ARG A 128 30.72 -6.98 17.35
CA ARG A 128 31.56 -5.77 17.21
C ARG A 128 31.01 -4.78 16.18
N VAL A 129 30.49 -5.28 15.07
CA VAL A 129 29.87 -4.46 14.02
C VAL A 129 28.55 -3.85 14.52
N LEU A 130 27.75 -4.62 15.26
CA LEU A 130 26.49 -4.16 15.85
C LEU A 130 26.71 -3.09 16.92
N ARG A 131 27.66 -3.28 17.83
CA ARG A 131 28.02 -2.27 18.84
C ARG A 131 28.57 -0.99 18.22
N ALA A 132 29.37 -1.09 17.16
CA ALA A 132 29.85 0.09 16.42
C ALA A 132 28.70 0.92 15.79
N ARG A 133 27.51 0.34 15.66
CA ARG A 133 26.28 1.00 15.18
C ARG A 133 25.29 1.30 16.31
N GLY A 134 25.71 1.18 17.58
CA GLY A 134 24.88 1.44 18.74
C GLY A 134 23.80 0.40 18.99
N ILE A 135 24.03 -0.86 18.59
CA ILE A 135 23.13 -2.00 18.83
C ILE A 135 23.80 -2.93 19.85
N ALA A 136 23.28 -2.93 21.06
CA ALA A 136 23.77 -3.69 22.20
C ALA A 136 22.80 -4.80 22.64
N THR A 137 21.49 -4.67 22.36
CA THR A 137 20.49 -5.68 22.76
C THR A 137 19.77 -6.32 21.57
N LEU A 138 19.19 -7.51 21.77
CA LEU A 138 18.33 -8.16 20.79
C LEU A 138 17.10 -7.30 20.44
N ALA A 139 16.54 -6.56 21.40
CA ALA A 139 15.46 -5.59 21.17
C ALA A 139 15.90 -4.52 20.17
N GLU A 140 17.06 -3.91 20.37
CA GLU A 140 17.60 -2.90 19.43
C GLU A 140 17.87 -3.48 18.05
N LEU A 141 18.29 -4.74 17.96
CA LEU A 141 18.45 -5.45 16.68
C LEU A 141 17.10 -5.64 15.97
N THR A 142 16.03 -5.96 16.71
CA THR A 142 14.68 -6.12 16.15
C THR A 142 13.98 -4.79 15.83
N VAL A 143 14.31 -3.72 16.56
CA VAL A 143 13.73 -2.37 16.37
C VAL A 143 14.45 -1.60 15.25
N ARG A 144 15.72 -1.91 14.95
CA ARG A 144 16.53 -1.23 13.92
C ARG A 144 16.36 -1.81 12.51
N VAL A 145 15.53 -2.83 12.32
CA VAL A 145 14.95 -3.20 11.01
C VAL A 145 13.58 -2.52 10.92
N ASP A 146 13.61 -1.23 10.61
CA ASP A 146 12.41 -0.40 10.66
C ASP A 146 11.53 -0.62 9.41
N ASP A 147 10.47 -1.41 9.56
CA ASP A 147 9.43 -1.61 8.53
C ASP A 147 8.91 -0.27 8.01
N TYR A 148 8.86 0.76 8.86
CA TYR A 148 8.43 2.08 8.44
C TYR A 148 9.44 2.74 7.49
N THR A 149 10.74 2.70 7.79
CA THR A 149 11.80 3.17 6.89
C THR A 149 11.82 2.40 5.57
N ALA A 150 11.67 1.07 5.59
CA ALA A 150 11.57 0.28 4.37
C ALA A 150 10.36 0.69 3.51
N VAL A 151 9.22 0.95 4.15
CA VAL A 151 8.04 1.51 3.48
C VAL A 151 8.29 2.92 2.95
N GLN A 152 8.97 3.79 3.70
CA GLN A 152 9.32 5.15 3.20
C GLN A 152 10.26 5.08 1.99
N ALA A 153 11.23 4.17 1.98
CA ALA A 153 12.12 3.95 0.84
C ALA A 153 11.34 3.52 -0.41
N TRP A 154 10.37 2.61 -0.27
CA TRP A 154 9.47 2.24 -1.37
C TRP A 154 8.62 3.43 -1.84
N LEU A 155 8.07 4.22 -0.91
CA LEU A 155 7.24 5.38 -1.23
C LEU A 155 8.03 6.50 -1.92
N ALA A 156 9.34 6.60 -1.69
CA ALA A 156 10.22 7.57 -2.34
C ALA A 156 10.41 7.29 -3.84
N LEU A 157 10.15 6.06 -4.31
CA LEU A 157 10.23 5.69 -5.73
C LEU A 157 9.09 6.27 -6.59
N HIS A 158 8.08 6.88 -5.97
CA HIS A 158 6.91 7.39 -6.67
C HIS A 158 6.92 8.92 -6.75
N GLU A 159 7.25 9.44 -7.93
CA GLU A 159 7.34 10.88 -8.19
C GLU A 159 6.01 11.62 -8.05
N ALA A 160 4.89 10.97 -8.41
CA ALA A 160 3.57 11.60 -8.37
C ALA A 160 3.05 11.76 -6.92
N PRO A 161 2.88 12.99 -6.39
CA PRO A 161 2.52 13.19 -4.97
C PRO A 161 1.17 12.58 -4.59
N ALA A 162 0.22 12.53 -5.53
CA ALA A 162 -1.09 11.91 -5.31
C ALA A 162 -0.98 10.38 -5.13
N THR A 163 -0.12 9.73 -5.92
CA THR A 163 0.15 8.28 -5.80
C THR A 163 0.85 7.97 -4.49
N GLN A 164 1.89 8.74 -4.15
CA GLN A 164 2.62 8.58 -2.90
C GLN A 164 1.70 8.70 -1.68
N ARG A 165 0.83 9.72 -1.63
CA ARG A 165 -0.15 9.88 -0.54
C ARG A 165 -1.13 8.71 -0.45
N ALA A 166 -1.61 8.22 -1.60
CA ALA A 166 -2.53 7.09 -1.63
C ALA A 166 -1.86 5.79 -1.14
N TYR A 167 -0.63 5.52 -1.58
CA TYR A 167 0.12 4.34 -1.20
C TYR A 167 0.55 4.38 0.28
N ARG A 168 1.04 5.53 0.74
CA ARG A 168 1.38 5.77 2.15
C ARG A 168 0.21 5.45 3.05
N LYS A 169 -0.98 5.96 2.72
CA LYS A 169 -2.19 5.72 3.47
C LYS A 169 -2.52 4.22 3.61
N GLU A 170 -2.37 3.41 2.55
CA GLU A 170 -2.64 1.97 2.66
C GLU A 170 -1.54 1.21 3.41
N ALA A 171 -0.26 1.60 3.24
CA ALA A 171 0.85 1.01 3.96
C ALA A 171 0.79 1.31 5.47
N GLU A 172 0.53 2.55 5.86
CA GLU A 172 0.33 2.97 7.26
C GLU A 172 -0.81 2.21 7.93
N ARG A 173 -1.93 2.01 7.22
CA ARG A 173 -3.07 1.21 7.75
C ARG A 173 -2.65 -0.22 8.06
N LEU A 174 -1.85 -0.84 7.19
CA LEU A 174 -1.37 -2.20 7.42
C LEU A 174 -0.41 -2.26 8.61
N ILE A 175 0.56 -1.33 8.68
CA ILE A 175 1.51 -1.26 9.79
C ILE A 175 0.76 -1.13 11.12
N LEU A 176 -0.16 -0.17 11.21
CA LEU A 176 -0.96 0.05 12.41
C LEU A 176 -1.76 -1.19 12.78
N TRP A 177 -2.44 -1.82 11.81
CA TRP A 177 -3.21 -3.03 12.07
C TRP A 177 -2.34 -4.19 12.54
N ALA A 178 -1.18 -4.40 11.91
CA ALA A 178 -0.24 -5.45 12.28
C ALA A 178 0.25 -5.29 13.73
N ILE A 179 0.60 -4.07 14.12
CA ILE A 179 1.07 -3.77 15.47
C ILE A 179 -0.07 -3.90 16.49
N VAL A 180 -1.20 -3.25 16.23
CA VAL A 180 -2.27 -3.08 17.23
C VAL A 180 -3.17 -4.32 17.36
N GLU A 181 -3.52 -4.97 16.25
CA GLU A 181 -4.45 -6.11 16.26
C GLU A 181 -3.73 -7.46 16.26
N ARG A 182 -2.50 -7.54 15.74
CA ARG A 182 -1.73 -8.79 15.69
C ARG A 182 -0.52 -8.83 16.61
N GLY A 183 -0.05 -7.69 17.13
CA GLY A 183 1.20 -7.63 17.91
C GLY A 183 2.43 -8.07 17.11
N ARG A 184 2.40 -7.88 15.77
CA ARG A 184 3.45 -8.35 14.86
C ARG A 184 4.01 -7.20 14.04
N ALA A 185 5.29 -7.34 13.68
CA ALA A 185 5.92 -6.50 12.67
C ALA A 185 5.29 -6.76 11.28
N LEU A 186 5.29 -5.75 10.40
CA LEU A 186 4.82 -5.88 9.03
C LEU A 186 5.64 -6.93 8.26
N SER A 187 6.96 -6.96 8.48
CA SER A 187 7.87 -7.95 7.88
C SER A 187 7.61 -9.40 8.32
N SER A 188 6.87 -9.60 9.41
CA SER A 188 6.52 -10.93 9.96
C SER A 188 5.12 -11.41 9.55
N LEU A 189 4.40 -10.66 8.71
CA LEU A 189 3.05 -11.02 8.29
C LEU A 189 3.03 -12.26 7.40
N THR A 190 2.08 -13.14 7.69
CA THR A 190 1.82 -14.38 6.93
C THR A 190 0.60 -14.23 6.01
N THR A 191 0.38 -15.22 5.14
CA THR A 191 -0.84 -15.28 4.31
C THR A 191 -2.13 -15.29 5.14
N GLU A 192 -2.11 -15.94 6.30
CA GLU A 192 -3.25 -15.94 7.24
C GLU A 192 -3.53 -14.53 7.77
N ASP A 193 -2.48 -13.78 8.11
CA ASP A 193 -2.61 -12.39 8.54
C ASP A 193 -3.20 -11.52 7.43
N ALA A 194 -2.77 -11.72 6.18
CA ALA A 194 -3.29 -10.98 5.04
C ALA A 194 -4.76 -11.32 4.71
N ILE A 195 -5.21 -12.57 4.94
CA ILE A 195 -6.62 -12.96 4.85
C ILE A 195 -7.45 -12.25 5.93
N ALA A 196 -6.95 -12.21 7.16
CA ALA A 196 -7.61 -11.50 8.26
C ALA A 196 -7.67 -9.99 8.00
N TYR A 197 -6.58 -9.41 7.48
CA TYR A 197 -6.56 -7.99 7.12
C TYR A 197 -7.57 -7.67 6.02
N ARG A 198 -7.75 -8.54 5.01
CA ARG A 198 -8.81 -8.39 3.99
C ARG A 198 -10.20 -8.34 4.63
N ALA A 199 -10.48 -9.19 5.60
CA ALA A 199 -11.76 -9.19 6.31
C ALA A 199 -11.92 -7.90 7.15
N PHE A 200 -10.88 -7.52 7.87
CA PHE A 200 -10.82 -6.29 8.65
C PHE A 200 -11.06 -5.04 7.80
N LEU A 201 -10.50 -4.94 6.59
CA LEU A 201 -10.76 -3.78 5.71
C LEU A 201 -12.26 -3.59 5.37
N ARG A 202 -13.02 -4.68 5.29
CA ARG A 202 -14.47 -4.63 5.06
C ARG A 202 -15.23 -4.25 6.32
N HIS A 203 -14.74 -4.66 7.48
CA HIS A 203 -15.35 -4.41 8.78
C HIS A 203 -14.28 -4.10 9.84
N PRO A 204 -13.76 -2.85 9.91
CA PRO A 204 -12.74 -2.50 10.90
C PRO A 204 -13.30 -2.52 12.32
N THR A 205 -12.72 -3.33 13.20
CA THR A 205 -13.16 -3.54 14.60
C THR A 205 -11.98 -3.50 15.56
N PRO A 206 -12.11 -2.91 16.76
CA PRO A 206 -13.27 -2.17 17.29
C PRO A 206 -13.51 -0.85 16.55
N ARG A 207 -14.78 -0.45 16.35
CA ARG A 207 -15.11 0.71 15.52
C ARG A 207 -14.55 2.01 16.11
N GLU A 208 -14.60 2.20 17.42
CA GLU A 208 -14.09 3.43 18.07
C GLU A 208 -12.58 3.66 17.85
N ARG A 209 -11.81 2.59 17.65
CA ARG A 209 -10.35 2.66 17.44
C ARG A 209 -9.97 2.92 16.00
N TRP A 210 -10.76 2.46 15.04
CA TRP A 210 -10.36 2.43 13.63
C TRP A 210 -11.14 3.41 12.76
N ILE A 211 -12.36 3.76 13.16
CA ILE A 211 -13.29 4.55 12.34
C ILE A 211 -13.58 5.89 13.02
N GLY A 212 -13.40 6.97 12.28
CA GLY A 212 -13.71 8.32 12.74
C GLY A 212 -13.84 9.33 11.58
N PRO A 213 -14.28 10.57 11.84
CA PRO A 213 -14.35 11.59 10.82
C PRO A 213 -12.95 11.90 10.24
N PRO A 214 -12.83 12.35 8.98
CA PRO A 214 -11.55 12.74 8.41
C PRO A 214 -10.88 13.86 9.22
N ARG A 215 -9.67 13.61 9.72
CA ARG A 215 -8.85 14.56 10.50
C ARG A 215 -7.38 14.49 10.06
N PRO A 216 -6.55 15.51 10.36
CA PRO A 216 -5.10 15.43 10.20
C PRO A 216 -4.49 14.29 11.03
N ARG A 217 -3.37 13.69 10.60
CA ARG A 217 -2.70 12.59 11.34
C ARG A 217 -2.08 13.02 12.67
N THR A 218 -1.83 14.31 12.83
CA THR A 218 -1.16 14.89 13.99
C THR A 218 -2.09 15.09 15.18
N VAL A 219 -3.41 14.94 15.01
CA VAL A 219 -4.36 15.10 16.11
C VAL A 219 -4.62 13.76 16.82
N PRO A 220 -4.77 13.72 18.16
CA PRO A 220 -4.99 12.49 18.92
C PRO A 220 -6.23 11.69 18.52
N ASP A 221 -7.29 12.39 18.10
CA ASP A 221 -8.56 11.77 17.69
C ASP A 221 -8.55 11.25 16.25
N TRP A 222 -7.39 11.27 15.59
CA TRP A 222 -7.26 10.75 14.24
C TRP A 222 -7.53 9.24 14.20
N ARG A 223 -8.22 8.81 13.13
CA ARG A 223 -8.55 7.41 12.88
C ARG A 223 -8.21 7.03 11.43
N PRO A 224 -7.64 5.84 11.16
CA PRO A 224 -7.19 5.49 9.81
C PRO A 224 -8.30 5.28 8.77
N PHE A 225 -9.55 5.06 9.22
CA PHE A 225 -10.70 4.83 8.36
C PHE A 225 -11.82 5.84 8.63
N ALA A 226 -12.50 6.26 7.56
CA ALA A 226 -13.74 7.05 7.66
C ALA A 226 -15.02 6.19 7.63
N GLY A 227 -14.86 4.87 7.45
CA GLY A 227 -15.92 3.89 7.32
C GLY A 227 -15.42 2.60 6.69
N ASN A 228 -16.34 1.66 6.48
CA ASN A 228 -16.06 0.37 5.85
C ASN A 228 -15.61 0.56 4.39
N LEU A 229 -14.64 -0.23 3.91
CA LEU A 229 -14.23 -0.16 2.51
C LEU A 229 -15.16 -0.97 1.60
N SER A 230 -15.46 -0.39 0.42
CA SER A 230 -16.11 -1.14 -0.66
C SER A 230 -15.20 -2.24 -1.21
N ALA A 231 -15.76 -3.26 -1.87
CA ALA A 231 -14.97 -4.32 -2.49
C ALA A 231 -13.90 -3.80 -3.46
N ARG A 232 -14.21 -2.74 -4.23
CA ARG A 232 -13.25 -2.08 -5.12
C ARG A 232 -12.11 -1.40 -4.34
N SER A 233 -12.44 -0.73 -3.23
CA SER A 233 -11.45 -0.07 -2.37
C SER A 233 -10.56 -1.09 -1.65
N THR A 234 -11.12 -2.21 -1.20
CA THR A 234 -10.35 -3.33 -0.62
C THR A 234 -9.40 -3.92 -1.66
N ALA A 235 -9.88 -4.20 -2.88
CA ALA A 235 -9.03 -4.72 -3.95
C ALA A 235 -7.87 -3.77 -4.30
N TYR A 236 -8.14 -2.46 -4.35
CA TYR A 236 -7.10 -1.45 -4.52
C TYR A 236 -6.07 -1.50 -3.38
N ALA A 237 -6.51 -1.50 -2.11
CA ALA A 237 -5.60 -1.55 -0.97
C ALA A 237 -4.70 -2.80 -1.01
N LEU A 238 -5.27 -3.98 -1.27
CA LEU A 238 -4.48 -5.22 -1.39
C LEU A 238 -3.54 -5.20 -2.60
N SER A 239 -3.92 -4.57 -3.71
CA SER A 239 -3.02 -4.43 -4.87
C SER A 239 -1.80 -3.55 -4.55
N VAL A 240 -2.01 -2.45 -3.80
CA VAL A 240 -0.93 -1.57 -3.34
C VAL A 240 0.01 -2.32 -2.39
N LEU A 241 -0.55 -3.04 -1.41
CA LEU A 241 0.23 -3.81 -0.44
C LEU A 241 0.97 -4.98 -1.12
N GLY A 242 0.33 -5.64 -2.08
CA GLY A 242 0.99 -6.64 -2.91
C GLY A 242 2.17 -6.08 -3.69
N ALA A 243 2.09 -4.83 -4.18
CA ALA A 243 3.20 -4.15 -4.85
C ALA A 243 4.33 -3.78 -3.88
N LEU A 244 4.00 -3.27 -2.69
CA LEU A 244 4.96 -3.02 -1.61
C LEU A 244 5.74 -4.29 -1.27
N PHE A 245 5.06 -5.40 -0.98
CA PHE A 245 5.73 -6.64 -0.61
C PHE A 245 6.53 -7.27 -1.75
N ARG A 246 6.12 -7.10 -3.02
CA ARG A 246 6.97 -7.51 -4.16
C ARG A 246 8.29 -6.75 -4.14
N TRP A 247 8.25 -5.43 -3.95
CA TRP A 247 9.46 -4.63 -3.86
C TRP A 247 10.32 -5.00 -2.64
N LEU A 248 9.70 -5.24 -1.47
CA LEU A 248 10.44 -5.68 -0.27
C LEU A 248 11.14 -7.02 -0.48
N ILE A 249 10.58 -7.93 -1.28
CA ILE A 249 11.26 -9.19 -1.68
C ILE A 249 12.44 -8.91 -2.59
N GLU A 250 12.29 -8.03 -3.58
CA GLU A 250 13.37 -7.63 -4.48
C GLU A 250 14.55 -7.03 -3.70
N GLN A 251 14.26 -6.24 -2.66
CA GLN A 251 15.26 -5.69 -1.74
C GLN A 251 15.77 -6.69 -0.69
N ARG A 252 15.34 -7.95 -0.76
CA ARG A 252 15.68 -9.03 0.21
C ARG A 252 15.29 -8.69 1.66
N TYR A 253 14.32 -7.80 1.84
CA TYR A 253 13.83 -7.37 3.14
C TYR A 253 12.84 -8.39 3.74
N VAL A 254 12.00 -9.02 2.91
CA VAL A 254 11.13 -10.14 3.29
C VAL A 254 11.31 -11.31 2.32
N LEU A 255 11.00 -12.52 2.78
CA LEU A 255 11.17 -13.75 1.98
C LEU A 255 9.96 -14.07 1.10
N ALA A 256 8.77 -13.60 1.48
CA ALA A 256 7.52 -13.94 0.80
C ALA A 256 6.53 -12.78 0.83
N ASN A 257 5.57 -12.81 -0.09
CA ASN A 257 4.51 -11.82 -0.17
C ASN A 257 3.24 -12.42 0.45
N PRO A 258 2.79 -11.96 1.63
CA PRO A 258 1.61 -12.50 2.29
C PRO A 258 0.32 -12.19 1.51
N PHE A 259 0.34 -11.20 0.62
CA PHE A 259 -0.78 -10.82 -0.23
C PHE A 259 -0.81 -11.56 -1.58
N ALA A 260 0.18 -12.42 -1.86
CA ALA A 260 0.18 -13.22 -3.09
C ALA A 260 -1.07 -14.13 -3.13
N GLY A 261 -1.80 -14.11 -4.25
CA GLY A 261 -2.97 -14.97 -4.47
C GLY A 261 -4.24 -14.56 -3.73
N ILE A 262 -4.23 -13.51 -2.90
CA ILE A 262 -5.44 -13.05 -2.21
C ILE A 262 -6.40 -12.38 -3.19
N LYS A 263 -7.45 -13.11 -3.55
CA LYS A 263 -8.55 -12.59 -4.39
C LYS A 263 -9.58 -11.87 -3.52
N VAL A 264 -10.03 -10.71 -3.99
CA VAL A 264 -11.20 -10.01 -3.43
C VAL A 264 -12.41 -10.42 -4.25
N HIS A 265 -13.15 -11.42 -3.78
CA HIS A 265 -14.47 -11.74 -4.33
C HIS A 265 -15.45 -10.67 -3.82
N GLY A 266 -15.71 -9.67 -4.66
CA GLY A 266 -16.94 -8.92 -4.66
C GLY A 266 -17.61 -9.22 -6.00
N ARG A 267 -18.93 -9.37 -6.04
CA ARG A 267 -19.68 -9.55 -7.30
C ARG A 267 -19.26 -8.47 -8.31
N THR A 268 -18.29 -8.76 -9.16
CA THR A 268 -18.06 -8.07 -10.42
C THR A 268 -19.13 -8.61 -11.36
N ARG A 269 -20.40 -8.25 -11.11
CA ARG A 269 -21.12 -7.74 -12.27
C ARG A 269 -20.26 -6.57 -12.70
N VAL A 270 -19.72 -6.63 -13.91
CA VAL A 270 -19.34 -5.41 -14.63
C VAL A 270 -20.64 -4.64 -14.69
N ALA A 271 -20.96 -3.91 -13.61
CA ALA A 271 -21.98 -2.92 -13.67
C ALA A 271 -21.45 -1.98 -14.74
N PRO A 272 -22.21 -1.74 -15.83
CA PRO A 272 -21.91 -0.61 -16.69
C PRO A 272 -21.68 0.60 -15.77
N LEU A 273 -20.79 1.51 -16.15
CA LEU A 273 -20.60 2.76 -15.40
C LEU A 273 -21.99 3.24 -15.02
N ASP A 274 -22.23 3.32 -13.71
CA ASP A 274 -23.53 3.68 -13.14
C ASP A 274 -24.03 4.90 -13.92
N THR A 275 -25.00 4.70 -14.82
CA THR A 275 -25.53 5.75 -15.71
C THR A 275 -26.10 6.90 -14.88
N ALA A 276 -26.29 6.67 -13.57
CA ALA A 276 -26.52 7.68 -12.57
C ALA A 276 -25.38 8.71 -12.38
N ARG A 277 -24.16 8.49 -12.90
CA ARG A 277 -22.98 9.38 -12.73
C ARG A 277 -22.73 10.31 -13.91
N GLY A 278 -23.77 10.60 -14.68
CA GLY A 278 -23.83 11.65 -15.70
C GLY A 278 -25.24 12.24 -15.73
N PHE A 279 -25.42 13.36 -16.43
CA PHE A 279 -26.73 13.96 -16.65
C PHE A 279 -27.34 13.44 -17.94
N THR A 280 -28.67 13.35 -18.00
CA THR A 280 -29.40 13.24 -19.28
C THR A 280 -29.39 14.61 -19.99
N GLU A 281 -29.79 14.66 -21.26
CA GLU A 281 -29.92 15.93 -22.00
C GLU A 281 -30.86 16.93 -21.27
N GLY A 282 -32.00 16.44 -20.76
CA GLY A 282 -32.93 17.28 -20.01
C GLY A 282 -32.39 17.75 -18.66
N GLU A 283 -31.72 16.89 -17.90
CA GLU A 283 -31.08 17.28 -16.65
C GLU A 283 -29.92 18.26 -16.87
N TRP A 284 -29.15 18.09 -17.96
CA TRP A 284 -28.09 19.00 -18.33
C TRP A 284 -28.62 20.38 -18.73
N LEU A 285 -29.73 20.42 -19.48
CA LEU A 285 -30.42 21.67 -19.81
C LEU A 285 -30.88 22.38 -18.53
N LEU A 286 -31.49 21.66 -17.59
CA LEU A 286 -31.87 22.22 -16.29
C LEU A 286 -30.68 22.80 -15.52
N VAL A 287 -29.56 22.06 -15.46
CA VAL A 287 -28.31 22.54 -14.85
C VAL A 287 -27.83 23.83 -15.51
N ARG A 288 -27.89 23.91 -16.85
CA ARG A 288 -27.52 25.10 -17.62
C ARG A 288 -28.43 26.29 -17.33
N THR A 289 -29.74 26.09 -17.35
CA THR A 289 -30.73 27.13 -17.00
C THR A 289 -30.49 27.69 -15.60
N LEU A 290 -30.22 26.82 -14.62
CA LEU A 290 -29.91 27.25 -13.25
C LEU A 290 -28.58 28.01 -13.17
N ALA A 291 -27.57 27.62 -13.96
CA ALA A 291 -26.29 28.32 -14.04
C ALA A 291 -26.43 29.73 -14.64
N ASP A 292 -27.31 29.90 -15.63
CA ASP A 292 -27.56 31.19 -16.28
C ASP A 292 -28.27 32.17 -15.34
N GLY A 293 -29.11 31.67 -14.42
CA GLY A 293 -29.79 32.48 -13.39
C GLY A 293 -28.97 32.87 -12.15
N LEU A 294 -27.70 32.44 -12.04
CA LEU A 294 -26.88 32.63 -10.82
C LEU A 294 -26.53 34.08 -10.48
N GLU A 295 -26.52 34.98 -11.46
CA GLU A 295 -26.20 36.39 -11.23
C GLU A 295 -27.34 37.13 -10.52
N TRP A 296 -28.57 36.67 -10.73
CA TRP A 296 -29.80 37.37 -10.30
C TRP A 296 -30.37 36.82 -8.99
N SER A 297 -29.88 35.66 -8.56
CA SER A 297 -30.30 35.00 -7.34
C SER A 297 -29.16 34.07 -6.91
N ASN A 298 -28.92 33.92 -5.59
CA ASN A 298 -28.07 32.88 -4.98
C ASN A 298 -26.70 33.26 -4.41
N GLY A 299 -26.41 34.53 -4.12
CA GLY A 299 -25.21 34.90 -3.34
C GLY A 299 -23.88 34.59 -4.05
N TRP A 300 -23.89 34.68 -5.38
CA TRP A 300 -22.70 34.69 -6.24
C TRP A 300 -22.46 36.14 -6.70
N SER A 301 -21.20 36.58 -6.72
CA SER A 301 -20.85 37.80 -7.46
C SER A 301 -20.93 37.55 -8.96
N ALA A 302 -21.12 38.60 -9.75
CA ALA A 302 -21.17 38.50 -11.21
C ALA A 302 -19.98 37.71 -11.78
N SER A 303 -18.75 38.08 -11.42
CA SER A 303 -17.54 37.37 -11.86
C SER A 303 -17.48 35.90 -11.42
N ALA A 304 -18.09 35.56 -10.28
CA ALA A 304 -18.13 34.17 -9.81
C ALA A 304 -19.14 33.33 -10.58
N ALA A 305 -20.30 33.89 -10.93
CA ALA A 305 -21.29 33.26 -11.78
C ALA A 305 -20.76 33.08 -13.22
N GLN A 306 -20.15 34.12 -13.79
CA GLN A 306 -19.46 34.11 -15.10
C GLN A 306 -18.44 32.96 -15.19
N ARG A 307 -17.51 32.89 -14.23
CA ARG A 307 -16.53 31.80 -14.16
C ARG A 307 -17.17 30.43 -14.05
N LEU A 308 -18.26 30.29 -13.29
CA LEU A 308 -18.96 29.02 -13.14
C LEU A 308 -19.68 28.60 -14.44
N ARG A 309 -20.31 29.53 -15.16
CA ARG A 309 -20.90 29.24 -16.48
C ARG A 309 -19.84 28.77 -17.47
N PHE A 310 -18.71 29.48 -17.55
CA PHE A 310 -17.56 29.06 -18.34
C PHE A 310 -17.08 27.67 -17.93
N LEU A 311 -16.88 27.43 -16.63
CA LEU A 311 -16.43 26.16 -16.09
C LEU A 311 -17.35 25.00 -16.52
N LEU A 312 -18.67 25.18 -16.41
CA LEU A 312 -19.65 24.16 -16.78
C LEU A 312 -19.64 23.88 -18.28
N ASP A 313 -19.72 24.92 -19.11
CA ASP A 313 -19.76 24.77 -20.57
C ASP A 313 -18.47 24.18 -21.12
N PHE A 314 -17.34 24.71 -20.66
CA PHE A 314 -16.04 24.27 -21.15
C PHE A 314 -15.74 22.83 -20.70
N ALA A 315 -16.03 22.47 -19.44
CA ALA A 315 -15.83 21.11 -18.95
C ALA A 315 -16.76 20.10 -19.64
N TYR A 316 -18.02 20.48 -19.91
CA TYR A 316 -18.98 19.65 -20.64
C TYR A 316 -18.59 19.51 -22.12
N ALA A 317 -18.16 20.59 -22.77
CA ALA A 317 -17.82 20.58 -24.19
C ALA A 317 -16.53 19.79 -24.49
N THR A 318 -15.56 19.80 -23.57
CA THR A 318 -14.24 19.20 -23.78
C THR A 318 -14.05 17.86 -23.08
N GLY A 319 -14.83 17.56 -22.04
CA GLY A 319 -14.68 16.34 -21.25
C GLY A 319 -13.37 16.27 -20.45
N LEU A 320 -12.67 17.38 -20.23
CA LEU A 320 -11.39 17.44 -19.51
C LEU A 320 -11.49 16.91 -18.07
N ARG A 321 -10.38 16.37 -17.56
CA ARG A 321 -10.27 16.14 -16.11
C ARG A 321 -10.13 17.47 -15.39
N ALA A 322 -10.61 17.54 -14.15
CA ALA A 322 -10.48 18.75 -13.32
C ALA A 322 -9.02 19.25 -13.21
N SER A 323 -8.04 18.35 -13.12
CA SER A 323 -6.62 18.72 -13.08
C SER A 323 -6.10 19.26 -14.41
N GLU A 324 -6.59 18.76 -15.53
CA GLU A 324 -6.21 19.22 -16.87
C GLU A 324 -6.81 20.61 -17.12
N LEU A 325 -8.08 20.81 -16.74
CA LEU A 325 -8.78 22.08 -16.88
C LEU A 325 -8.18 23.19 -16.00
N VAL A 326 -7.80 22.87 -14.76
CA VAL A 326 -7.15 23.82 -13.85
C VAL A 326 -5.74 24.22 -14.30
N GLY A 327 -5.00 23.28 -14.91
CA GLY A 327 -3.65 23.51 -15.39
C GLY A 327 -3.56 24.21 -16.75
N ALA A 328 -4.68 24.37 -17.45
CA ALA A 328 -4.71 24.92 -18.80
C ALA A 328 -4.59 26.45 -18.82
N THR A 329 -3.84 26.95 -19.78
CA THR A 329 -3.58 28.37 -20.03
C THR A 329 -3.99 28.76 -21.45
N LEU A 330 -4.04 30.07 -21.76
CA LEU A 330 -4.32 30.54 -23.12
C LEU A 330 -3.22 30.13 -24.11
N GLY A 331 -1.97 29.96 -23.65
CA GLY A 331 -0.87 29.47 -24.48
C GLY A 331 -1.00 28.00 -24.88
N ASP A 332 -1.84 27.23 -24.20
CA ASP A 332 -2.08 25.82 -24.54
C ASP A 332 -3.09 25.66 -25.69
N VAL A 333 -3.74 26.74 -26.12
CA VAL A 333 -4.71 26.72 -27.22
C VAL A 333 -3.98 26.92 -28.54
N SER A 334 -4.15 25.98 -29.46
CA SER A 334 -3.56 26.03 -30.79
C SER A 334 -4.60 25.87 -31.90
N PHE A 335 -4.18 26.22 -33.11
CA PHE A 335 -4.98 26.19 -34.32
C PHE A 335 -4.14 25.45 -35.36
N ASP A 336 -4.71 24.46 -36.02
CA ASP A 336 -4.02 23.83 -37.14
C ASP A 336 -4.32 24.55 -38.46
N GLU A 337 -3.64 24.13 -39.52
CA GLU A 337 -3.76 24.70 -40.86
C GLU A 337 -5.18 24.60 -41.44
N ARG A 338 -6.03 23.71 -40.90
CA ARG A 338 -7.42 23.52 -41.31
C ARG A 338 -8.38 24.41 -40.52
N GLY A 339 -7.87 25.16 -39.55
CA GLY A 339 -8.67 26.00 -38.65
C GLY A 339 -9.30 25.21 -37.50
N ASP A 340 -8.91 23.95 -37.27
CA ASP A 340 -9.38 23.20 -36.11
C ASP A 340 -8.65 23.68 -34.85
N HIS A 341 -9.42 23.80 -33.77
CA HIS A 341 -8.94 24.33 -32.51
C HIS A 341 -8.63 23.19 -31.55
N TRP A 342 -7.46 23.26 -30.93
CA TRP A 342 -6.96 22.24 -30.03
C TRP A 342 -6.55 22.86 -28.70
N LEU A 343 -6.74 22.12 -27.61
CA LEU A 343 -6.15 22.43 -26.31
C LEU A 343 -5.11 21.37 -25.98
N HIS A 344 -3.87 21.80 -25.81
CA HIS A 344 -2.77 20.97 -25.33
C HIS A 344 -2.87 20.78 -23.83
N VAL A 345 -2.74 19.54 -23.36
CA VAL A 345 -2.94 19.21 -21.94
C VAL A 345 -1.95 18.14 -21.48
N VAL A 346 -1.39 18.34 -20.29
CA VAL A 346 -0.59 17.33 -19.62
C VAL A 346 -1.49 16.49 -18.73
N GLY A 347 -1.66 15.21 -19.09
CA GLY A 347 -2.59 14.30 -18.45
C GLY A 347 -1.99 13.50 -17.31
N LYS A 348 -2.77 12.55 -16.77
CA LYS A 348 -2.32 11.59 -15.75
C LYS A 348 -1.03 10.89 -16.20
N GLY A 349 -0.01 10.91 -15.33
CA GLY A 349 1.31 10.35 -15.62
C GLY A 349 2.22 11.26 -16.44
N HIS A 350 1.96 12.57 -16.44
CA HIS A 350 2.75 13.60 -17.14
C HIS A 350 2.86 13.39 -18.65
N ARG A 351 1.85 12.72 -19.25
CA ARG A 351 1.83 12.47 -20.69
C ARG A 351 1.22 13.68 -21.42
N PRO A 352 1.89 14.24 -22.44
CA PRO A 352 1.30 15.26 -23.28
C PRO A 352 0.13 14.68 -24.09
N GLY A 353 -0.76 15.56 -24.55
CA GLY A 353 -1.88 15.20 -25.40
C GLY A 353 -2.64 16.44 -25.82
N LYS A 354 -3.66 16.25 -26.65
CA LYS A 354 -4.53 17.32 -27.12
C LYS A 354 -5.99 16.90 -27.05
N VAL A 355 -6.86 17.89 -26.88
CA VAL A 355 -8.32 17.75 -26.84
C VAL A 355 -8.90 18.74 -27.84
N ALA A 356 -9.90 18.34 -28.60
CA ALA A 356 -10.56 19.21 -29.55
C ALA A 356 -11.37 20.28 -28.81
N LEU A 357 -11.37 21.50 -29.34
CA LEU A 357 -12.19 22.62 -28.86
C LEU A 357 -13.38 22.83 -29.81
N PRO A 358 -14.51 22.13 -29.58
CA PRO A 358 -15.70 22.28 -30.40
C PRO A 358 -16.28 23.70 -30.27
N PRO A 359 -17.18 24.13 -31.17
CA PRO A 359 -17.80 25.46 -31.14
C PRO A 359 -18.30 25.87 -29.76
N LEU A 360 -18.97 24.95 -29.04
CA LEU A 360 -19.46 25.20 -27.68
C LEU A 360 -18.36 25.61 -26.69
N ALA A 361 -17.18 24.97 -26.76
CA ALA A 361 -16.05 25.30 -25.90
C ALA A 361 -15.45 26.68 -26.26
N ARG A 362 -15.41 27.00 -27.56
CA ARG A 362 -14.87 28.27 -28.07
C ARG A 362 -15.76 29.44 -27.70
N THR A 363 -17.07 29.33 -27.96
CA THR A 363 -18.04 30.36 -27.56
C THR A 363 -18.03 30.59 -26.06
N ALA A 364 -17.89 29.52 -25.26
CA ALA A 364 -17.75 29.66 -23.82
C ALA A 364 -16.48 30.42 -23.43
N LEU A 365 -15.34 30.09 -24.06
CA LEU A 365 -14.06 30.78 -23.83
C LEU A 365 -14.11 32.24 -24.24
N ASP A 366 -14.60 32.55 -25.44
CA ASP A 366 -14.68 33.93 -25.95
C ASP A 366 -15.53 34.80 -25.05
N ARG A 367 -16.73 34.33 -24.68
CA ARG A 367 -17.60 35.01 -23.72
C ARG A 367 -16.90 35.25 -22.39
N TYR A 368 -16.20 34.24 -21.87
CA TYR A 368 -15.51 34.35 -20.59
C TYR A 368 -14.32 35.31 -20.62
N LEU A 369 -13.59 35.38 -21.74
CA LEU A 369 -12.53 36.35 -21.94
C LEU A 369 -13.08 37.78 -21.96
N VAL A 370 -14.21 38.00 -22.66
CA VAL A 370 -14.90 39.30 -22.66
C VAL A 370 -15.38 39.68 -21.25
N GLU A 371 -16.00 38.75 -20.52
CA GLU A 371 -16.42 38.95 -19.12
C GLU A 371 -15.24 39.29 -18.20
N ARG A 372 -14.05 38.74 -18.47
CA ARG A 372 -12.79 39.05 -17.79
C ARG A 372 -12.09 40.32 -18.29
N ARG A 373 -12.62 40.99 -19.30
CA ARG A 373 -12.00 42.14 -19.99
C ARG A 373 -10.62 41.80 -20.58
N LEU A 374 -10.47 40.57 -21.08
CA LEU A 374 -9.29 40.09 -21.77
C LEU A 374 -9.53 40.08 -23.29
N PRO A 375 -8.47 40.19 -24.11
CA PRO A 375 -8.61 40.05 -25.54
C PRO A 375 -9.11 38.65 -25.89
N PHE A 376 -10.15 38.55 -26.72
CA PHE A 376 -10.63 37.27 -27.26
C PHE A 376 -9.87 36.84 -28.52
N THR A 377 -9.04 37.73 -29.11
CA THR A 377 -8.21 37.42 -30.27
C THR A 377 -6.92 36.68 -29.84
N PRO A 378 -6.64 35.47 -30.37
CA PRO A 378 -5.51 34.64 -29.94
C PRO A 378 -4.14 35.32 -30.01
N ARG A 379 -3.90 36.15 -31.04
CA ARG A 379 -2.63 36.90 -31.21
C ARG A 379 -2.33 37.89 -30.10
N ARG A 380 -3.33 38.24 -29.27
CA ARG A 380 -3.20 39.20 -28.16
C ARG A 380 -3.22 38.50 -26.79
N TRP A 381 -3.28 37.17 -26.76
CA TRP A 381 -3.28 36.43 -25.51
C TRP A 381 -1.89 36.45 -24.87
N GLU A 382 -1.86 36.75 -23.57
CA GLU A 382 -0.69 36.48 -22.73
C GLU A 382 -0.66 34.96 -22.45
N PRO A 383 0.34 34.21 -22.96
CA PRO A 383 0.34 32.74 -22.92
C PRO A 383 0.20 32.14 -21.52
N ARG A 384 0.75 32.80 -20.50
CA ARG A 384 0.70 32.32 -19.11
C ARG A 384 -0.65 32.52 -18.43
N THR A 385 -1.60 33.20 -19.08
CA THR A 385 -2.91 33.47 -18.51
C THR A 385 -3.67 32.17 -18.26
N PRO A 386 -4.07 31.86 -17.01
CA PRO A 386 -4.83 30.66 -16.73
C PRO A 386 -6.24 30.75 -17.32
N LEU A 387 -6.73 29.65 -17.89
CA LEU A 387 -8.12 29.56 -18.35
C LEU A 387 -9.10 29.74 -17.19
N LEU A 388 -8.78 29.21 -16.00
CA LEU A 388 -9.58 29.38 -14.79
C LEU A 388 -8.83 30.19 -13.72
N ALA A 389 -8.90 31.51 -13.82
CA ALA A 389 -8.29 32.42 -12.84
C ALA A 389 -8.98 32.40 -11.46
N SER A 390 -8.21 32.69 -10.41
CA SER A 390 -8.77 33.07 -9.11
C SER A 390 -9.54 34.40 -9.22
N LEU A 391 -10.46 34.60 -8.27
CA LEU A 391 -11.20 35.87 -8.13
C LEU A 391 -10.64 36.75 -7.01
N ASP A 392 -9.55 36.31 -6.40
CA ASP A 392 -8.81 37.11 -5.41
C ASP A 392 -8.06 38.25 -6.13
N GLU A 393 -7.40 39.13 -5.38
CA GLU A 393 -6.74 40.33 -5.91
C GLU A 393 -5.74 40.01 -7.04
N ASP A 394 -5.05 38.87 -6.95
CA ASP A 394 -4.17 38.37 -8.01
C ASP A 394 -4.88 37.40 -8.97
N ARG A 395 -5.46 37.97 -10.03
CA ARG A 395 -6.10 37.23 -11.13
C ARG A 395 -5.12 36.59 -12.11
N ALA A 396 -3.80 36.74 -11.90
CA ALA A 396 -2.78 36.04 -12.68
C ALA A 396 -2.62 34.57 -12.25
N THR A 397 -3.13 34.20 -11.07
CA THR A 397 -3.08 32.82 -10.56
C THR A 397 -4.32 32.01 -10.94
N GLY A 398 -4.11 30.74 -11.29
CA GLY A 398 -5.19 29.78 -11.54
C GLY A 398 -5.84 29.28 -10.24
N ILE A 399 -7.09 28.85 -10.28
CA ILE A 399 -7.72 28.16 -9.14
C ILE A 399 -7.06 26.80 -8.90
N THR A 400 -7.20 26.22 -7.71
CA THR A 400 -6.75 24.84 -7.46
C THR A 400 -7.82 23.81 -7.81
N GLY A 401 -7.42 22.54 -8.00
CA GLY A 401 -8.36 21.44 -8.19
C GLY A 401 -9.35 21.26 -7.02
N ALA A 402 -8.90 21.53 -5.79
CA ALA A 402 -9.75 21.53 -4.61
C ALA A 402 -10.79 22.67 -4.69
N ARG A 403 -10.36 23.88 -5.08
CA ARG A 403 -11.26 25.02 -5.25
C ARG A 403 -12.30 24.77 -6.35
N LEU A 404 -11.89 24.21 -7.48
CA LEU A 404 -12.82 23.78 -8.55
C LEU A 404 -13.87 22.81 -8.00
N TRP A 405 -13.44 21.78 -7.27
CA TRP A 405 -14.37 20.81 -6.67
C TRP A 405 -15.37 21.49 -5.74
N HIS A 406 -14.92 22.38 -4.86
CA HIS A 406 -15.80 23.10 -3.93
C HIS A 406 -16.78 24.03 -4.65
N ILE A 407 -16.35 24.75 -5.69
CA ILE A 407 -17.19 25.63 -6.51
C ILE A 407 -18.32 24.82 -7.16
N MET A 408 -17.98 23.73 -7.85
CA MET A 408 -18.98 22.87 -8.51
C MET A 408 -19.91 22.20 -7.50
N ARG A 409 -19.36 21.72 -6.37
CA ARG A 409 -20.16 21.09 -5.32
C ARG A 409 -21.15 22.07 -4.68
N ARG A 410 -20.72 23.31 -4.43
CA ARG A 410 -21.59 24.38 -3.93
C ARG A 410 -22.72 24.65 -4.92
N PHE A 411 -22.40 24.79 -6.20
CA PHE A 411 -23.39 25.00 -7.24
C PHE A 411 -24.42 23.86 -7.31
N PHE A 412 -23.99 22.60 -7.43
CA PHE A 412 -24.93 21.49 -7.55
C PHE A 412 -25.81 21.31 -6.31
N ARG A 413 -25.28 21.55 -5.11
CA ARG A 413 -26.11 21.57 -3.89
C ARG A 413 -27.17 22.66 -3.95
N ARG A 414 -26.78 23.88 -4.33
CA ARG A 414 -27.72 24.99 -4.44
C ARG A 414 -28.78 24.74 -5.51
N ALA A 415 -28.39 24.20 -6.65
CA ALA A 415 -29.29 23.76 -7.71
C ALA A 415 -30.29 22.70 -7.19
N ALA A 416 -29.81 21.72 -6.40
CA ALA A 416 -30.66 20.73 -5.77
C ALA A 416 -31.65 21.33 -4.77
N ASP A 417 -31.24 22.35 -4.01
CA ASP A 417 -32.12 23.04 -3.06
C ASP A 417 -33.23 23.80 -3.79
N VAL A 418 -32.91 24.44 -4.93
CA VAL A 418 -33.88 25.19 -5.75
C VAL A 418 -34.94 24.28 -6.34
N ILE A 419 -34.55 23.12 -6.91
CA ILE A 419 -35.49 22.22 -7.58
C ILE A 419 -36.09 21.16 -6.62
N GLY A 420 -35.66 21.15 -5.35
CA GLY A 420 -35.89 20.04 -4.44
C GLY A 420 -37.34 19.77 -4.10
N ALA A 421 -38.18 20.80 -4.13
CA ALA A 421 -39.62 20.69 -3.90
C ALA A 421 -40.33 20.00 -5.07
N ASP A 422 -40.01 20.41 -6.30
CA ASP A 422 -40.71 19.95 -7.51
C ASP A 422 -40.11 18.67 -8.09
N TYR A 423 -38.79 18.48 -7.93
CA TYR A 423 -38.02 17.40 -8.57
C TYR A 423 -37.07 16.69 -7.58
N PRO A 424 -37.59 15.96 -6.57
CA PRO A 424 -36.79 15.38 -5.49
C PRO A 424 -35.74 14.37 -5.97
N VAL A 425 -36.04 13.60 -7.01
CA VAL A 425 -35.11 12.62 -7.59
C VAL A 425 -33.93 13.30 -8.28
N ALA A 426 -34.19 14.33 -9.09
CA ALA A 426 -33.16 15.12 -9.76
C ALA A 426 -32.32 15.91 -8.76
N ALA A 427 -32.95 16.44 -7.70
CA ALA A 427 -32.25 17.11 -6.61
C ALA A 427 -31.27 16.17 -5.90
N GLU A 428 -31.68 14.95 -5.56
CA GLU A 428 -30.78 13.99 -4.93
C GLU A 428 -29.60 13.60 -5.85
N LYS A 429 -29.86 13.50 -7.16
CA LYS A 429 -28.83 13.28 -8.16
C LYS A 429 -27.82 14.44 -8.18
N LEU A 430 -28.29 15.70 -8.20
CA LEU A 430 -27.44 16.89 -8.11
C LEU A 430 -26.64 16.94 -6.80
N ARG A 431 -27.23 16.56 -5.66
CA ARG A 431 -26.49 16.48 -4.37
C ARG A 431 -25.33 15.49 -4.42
N ARG A 432 -25.31 14.53 -5.35
CA ARG A 432 -24.20 13.57 -5.55
C ARG A 432 -23.21 14.02 -6.63
N ALA A 433 -23.58 14.97 -7.46
CA ALA A 433 -22.76 15.44 -8.57
C ALA A 433 -21.40 15.99 -8.12
N SER A 434 -20.41 15.75 -8.96
CA SER A 434 -19.01 16.18 -8.78
C SER A 434 -18.43 16.60 -10.13
N PRO A 435 -17.25 17.24 -10.18
CA PRO A 435 -16.64 17.68 -11.44
C PRO A 435 -16.54 16.58 -12.51
N HIS A 436 -16.30 15.32 -12.09
CA HIS A 436 -16.15 14.20 -13.01
C HIS A 436 -17.44 13.86 -13.78
N TRP A 437 -18.61 14.30 -13.30
CA TRP A 437 -19.88 14.10 -13.98
C TRP A 437 -19.96 14.86 -15.31
N MET A 438 -19.30 16.01 -15.44
CA MET A 438 -19.25 16.73 -16.71
C MET A 438 -18.63 15.88 -17.81
N ARG A 439 -17.57 15.15 -17.46
CA ARG A 439 -16.89 14.24 -18.36
C ARG A 439 -17.73 13.01 -18.71
N HIS A 440 -18.44 12.44 -17.75
CA HIS A 440 -19.38 11.34 -18.04
C HIS A 440 -20.52 11.79 -18.95
N THR A 441 -21.06 12.98 -18.68
CA THR A 441 -22.13 13.61 -19.48
C THR A 441 -21.63 13.89 -20.90
N HIS A 442 -20.44 14.49 -21.05
CA HIS A 442 -19.76 14.69 -22.33
C HIS A 442 -19.66 13.39 -23.13
N ALA A 443 -19.10 12.34 -22.53
CA ALA A 443 -18.86 11.07 -23.21
C ALA A 443 -20.17 10.44 -23.69
N THR A 444 -21.19 10.45 -22.82
CA THR A 444 -22.50 9.86 -23.11
C THR A 444 -23.23 10.64 -24.20
N HIS A 445 -23.29 11.97 -24.08
CA HIS A 445 -23.96 12.82 -25.06
C HIS A 445 -23.24 12.84 -26.41
N ALA A 446 -21.90 12.86 -26.43
CA ALA A 446 -21.14 12.80 -27.67
C ALA A 446 -21.45 11.52 -28.46
N LEU A 447 -21.44 10.36 -27.77
CA LEU A 447 -21.81 9.08 -28.38
C LEU A 447 -23.27 9.05 -28.84
N ALA A 448 -24.20 9.55 -28.01
CA ALA A 448 -25.62 9.63 -28.35
C ALA A 448 -25.89 10.51 -29.59
N ARG A 449 -25.08 11.55 -29.78
CA ARG A 449 -25.11 12.46 -30.95
C ARG A 449 -24.32 11.93 -32.15
N GLY A 450 -23.86 10.68 -32.11
CA GLY A 450 -23.24 9.99 -33.24
C GLY A 450 -21.72 10.18 -33.36
N ALA A 451 -21.03 10.68 -32.33
CA ALA A 451 -19.57 10.72 -32.36
C ALA A 451 -19.00 9.30 -32.29
N GLU A 452 -17.99 9.02 -33.11
CA GLU A 452 -17.30 7.73 -33.12
C GLU A 452 -16.62 7.41 -31.78
N LEU A 453 -16.67 6.14 -31.36
CA LEU A 453 -16.13 5.69 -30.08
C LEU A 453 -14.63 5.98 -29.96
N THR A 454 -13.88 5.84 -31.05
CA THR A 454 -12.43 6.11 -31.12
C THR A 454 -12.15 7.60 -30.91
N SER A 455 -12.91 8.48 -31.57
CA SER A 455 -12.83 9.93 -31.42
C SER A 455 -13.12 10.35 -29.98
N VAL A 456 -14.17 9.81 -29.35
CA VAL A 456 -14.49 10.09 -27.94
C VAL A 456 -13.40 9.54 -27.01
N ARG A 457 -12.86 8.33 -27.26
CA ARG A 457 -11.75 7.76 -26.48
C ARG A 457 -10.51 8.66 -26.52
N ASP A 458 -10.16 9.14 -27.71
CA ASP A 458 -8.94 9.92 -27.94
C ASP A 458 -9.08 11.33 -27.36
N ASN A 459 -10.25 11.97 -27.56
CA ASN A 459 -10.57 13.25 -26.95
C ASN A 459 -10.60 13.19 -25.42
N LEU A 460 -11.13 12.09 -24.86
CA LEU A 460 -11.07 11.82 -23.43
C LEU A 460 -9.68 11.36 -22.98
N ARG A 461 -8.79 10.95 -23.89
CA ARG A 461 -7.45 10.46 -23.56
C ARG A 461 -7.48 9.23 -22.65
N HIS A 462 -8.37 8.29 -22.96
CA HIS A 462 -8.42 6.98 -22.30
C HIS A 462 -7.34 6.05 -22.87
N ALA A 463 -6.57 5.40 -21.99
CA ALA A 463 -5.52 4.46 -22.40
C ALA A 463 -6.06 3.14 -23.00
N SER A 464 -7.35 2.85 -22.84
CA SER A 464 -7.99 1.65 -23.37
C SER A 464 -9.38 1.97 -23.87
N ILE A 465 -9.71 1.44 -25.05
CA ILE A 465 -11.04 1.57 -25.65
C ILE A 465 -12.12 0.96 -24.74
N ALA A 466 -11.79 -0.09 -23.98
CA ALA A 466 -12.72 -0.72 -23.04
C ALA A 466 -13.28 0.27 -22.01
N THR A 467 -12.49 1.27 -21.61
CA THR A 467 -12.93 2.33 -20.69
C THR A 467 -14.00 3.21 -21.33
N THR A 468 -13.89 3.47 -22.64
CA THR A 468 -14.87 4.25 -23.40
C THR A 468 -16.06 3.40 -23.80
N SER A 469 -15.87 2.11 -24.11
CA SER A 469 -16.94 1.16 -24.40
C SER A 469 -17.95 1.08 -23.25
N MET A 470 -17.53 1.31 -22.00
CA MET A 470 -18.45 1.37 -20.85
C MET A 470 -19.59 2.39 -21.01
N TYR A 471 -19.42 3.46 -21.81
CA TYR A 471 -20.47 4.45 -22.06
C TYR A 471 -21.55 3.97 -23.05
N LEU A 472 -21.21 3.04 -23.95
CA LEU A 472 -22.15 2.45 -24.91
C LEU A 472 -23.18 1.51 -24.27
N HIS A 473 -22.90 1.00 -23.06
CA HIS A 473 -23.75 0.02 -22.37
C HIS A 473 -24.97 0.66 -21.69
N SER A 474 -25.19 1.95 -21.92
CA SER A 474 -26.21 2.76 -21.25
C SER A 474 -27.53 2.79 -22.02
N ASP A 475 -27.55 2.30 -23.26
CA ASP A 475 -28.68 2.50 -24.16
C ASP A 475 -29.08 1.19 -24.84
N ASP A 476 -29.53 0.23 -24.04
CA ASP A 476 -30.11 -1.04 -24.52
C ASP A 476 -31.24 -0.82 -25.53
N ILE A 477 -31.95 0.32 -25.42
CA ILE A 477 -33.00 0.74 -26.35
C ILE A 477 -32.40 1.16 -27.70
N GLN A 478 -31.34 1.97 -27.70
CA GLN A 478 -30.64 2.33 -28.93
C GLN A 478 -30.00 1.11 -29.61
N ARG A 479 -29.41 0.20 -28.82
CA ARG A 479 -28.89 -1.08 -29.31
C ARG A 479 -29.98 -1.93 -29.95
N ALA A 480 -31.14 -2.07 -29.30
CA ALA A 480 -32.29 -2.80 -29.84
C ALA A 480 -32.80 -2.17 -31.15
N ARG A 481 -32.91 -0.84 -31.22
CA ARG A 481 -33.32 -0.10 -32.43
C ARG A 481 -32.31 -0.24 -33.57
N GLN A 482 -31.01 -0.15 -33.27
CA GLN A 482 -29.95 -0.32 -34.27
C GLN A 482 -29.93 -1.75 -34.82
N MET A 483 -30.08 -2.77 -33.97
CA MET A 483 -30.18 -4.16 -34.42
C MET A 483 -31.46 -4.41 -35.23
N ALA A 484 -32.59 -3.84 -34.82
CA ALA A 484 -33.85 -3.94 -35.58
C ALA A 484 -33.76 -3.25 -36.96
N GLY A 485 -33.06 -2.12 -37.07
CA GLY A 485 -32.84 -1.43 -38.34
C GLY A 485 -31.81 -2.12 -39.24
N ALA A 486 -30.75 -2.70 -38.66
CA ALA A 486 -29.71 -3.41 -39.40
C ALA A 486 -30.19 -4.76 -39.96
N PHE A 487 -31.14 -5.40 -39.27
CA PHE A 487 -31.70 -6.70 -39.64
C PHE A 487 -33.21 -6.60 -39.86
N THR A 488 -33.62 -5.75 -40.81
CA THR A 488 -35.03 -5.70 -41.23
C THR A 488 -35.43 -7.02 -41.89
N ALA A 489 -36.62 -7.52 -41.59
CA ALA A 489 -37.17 -8.69 -42.26
C ALA A 489 -37.26 -8.40 -43.77
N ARG A 490 -36.76 -9.32 -44.60
CA ARG A 490 -36.93 -9.23 -46.06
C ARG A 490 -38.43 -9.16 -46.36
N LYS A 491 -38.84 -8.12 -47.10
CA LYS A 491 -40.20 -7.98 -47.62
C LYS A 491 -40.56 -9.13 -48.55
#